data_AF-A0A2D5XFA4-F1
#
_entry.id   AF-A0A2D5XFA4-F1
#
_cell.length_a   1.000
_cell.length_b   1.000
_cell.length_c   1.000
_cell.angle_alpha   90.00
_cell.angle_beta   90.00
_cell.angle_gamma   90.00
#
_symmetry.space_group_name_H-M   'P 1'
#
loop_
_entity.id
_entity.type
_entity.pdbx_description
1 polymer ?
#
loop_
_entity_poly.entity_id
_entity_poly.type
_entity_poly.pdbx_seq_one_letter_code
_entity_poly.pdbx_strand_id
1 'polypeptide(L)'
;MFKFLKGKLKGAISKFSKKVEEEVKEEEQVEKESIKEKAIEEGPIEELSRTTSSLPMTRAEALELVKKYNKDISDLNHYLESEAIMKALAKKLGEDEEYWAMLGLLHDVDWGITKENTKDHLTKSSEILKQAGFDDNFINIVISHGYGFDCAGLKDKQRTQKIEYALACSETITGLIHAYALMKGSIEDIELKGLKKKFKDKNFAAAVNRDIIRECEKLGLELSEFFDLVIDAVKSVASEVGLAKEETIKEKTIEEKPIEEKETIKDEKPEPTEEKKGFFSKFTEKISTTKISYDKFEKLFSDLELILMENNVAMEVIDKIKNDLAQNMVEKPIKRTKIEETIKESLKNSIDELFDVEKVDLWSSIKTKEEKPFVIAFFGINGSGKTTTIAKVANMLKEKNISCVLAASDTFRAASIEQLQHHADKLGIKLIKHDYGSDPAAVAFDAVKHAKSKDIDVVLVDTAGRLHSQKNLIEEMKKIIRIAKPDLKIFVGEAITGNDCVEQAKSFDEAVGIDGLILSKADVDEKGGAAISVSYVTKKPIMYFGVGQEYSDLKKFEANIVVEGLGL
;
A
#
# COMPACT_ATOMS: atom_id res chain seq x y z
N MET A 1 -16.49 13.88 8.26
CA MET A 1 -15.14 13.33 8.02
C MET A 1 -14.85 12.09 8.87
N PHE A 2 -14.02 12.12 9.90
CA PHE A 2 -13.33 10.91 10.43
C PHE A 2 -14.15 9.90 11.26
N LYS A 3 -15.46 10.10 11.48
CA LYS A 3 -16.26 9.26 12.41
C LYS A 3 -16.30 7.78 12.01
N PHE A 4 -16.40 7.49 10.71
CA PHE A 4 -16.48 6.12 10.22
C PHE A 4 -15.13 5.40 10.35
N LEU A 5 -14.06 6.04 9.87
CA LEU A 5 -12.70 5.52 9.99
C LEU A 5 -12.28 5.32 11.46
N LYS A 6 -12.65 6.24 12.38
CA LYS A 6 -12.46 6.07 13.83
C LYS A 6 -13.07 4.79 14.39
N GLY A 7 -14.30 4.46 13.98
CA GLY A 7 -14.99 3.25 14.43
C GLY A 7 -14.24 1.98 14.01
N LYS A 8 -13.84 1.91 12.74
CA LYS A 8 -13.06 0.79 12.19
C LYS A 8 -11.68 0.69 12.82
N LEU A 9 -10.97 1.81 12.95
CA LEU A 9 -9.64 1.89 13.53
C LEU A 9 -9.62 1.43 14.99
N LYS A 10 -10.59 1.87 15.79
CA LYS A 10 -10.74 1.42 17.18
C LYS A 10 -10.97 -0.10 17.27
N GLY A 11 -11.76 -0.65 16.35
CA GLY A 11 -11.99 -2.10 16.25
C GLY A 11 -10.72 -2.88 15.93
N ALA A 12 -9.95 -2.42 14.93
CA ALA A 12 -8.69 -3.05 14.53
C ALA A 12 -7.63 -2.99 15.65
N ILE A 13 -7.46 -1.83 16.28
CA ILE A 13 -6.53 -1.66 17.41
C ILE A 13 -6.90 -2.56 18.60
N SER A 14 -8.20 -2.68 18.92
CA SER A 14 -8.65 -3.57 20.00
C SER A 14 -8.45 -5.06 19.67
N LYS A 15 -8.73 -5.46 18.43
CA LYS A 15 -8.50 -6.83 17.92
C LYS A 15 -7.00 -7.18 17.93
N PHE A 16 -6.15 -6.23 17.55
CA PHE A 16 -4.70 -6.32 17.64
C PHE A 16 -4.26 -6.56 19.08
N SER A 17 -4.68 -5.72 20.03
CA SER A 17 -4.26 -5.83 21.44
C SER A 17 -4.65 -7.18 22.04
N LYS A 18 -5.87 -7.66 21.77
CA LYS A 18 -6.36 -8.95 22.28
C LYS A 18 -5.58 -10.14 21.74
N LYS A 19 -5.28 -10.18 20.44
CA LYS A 19 -4.47 -11.25 19.83
C LYS A 19 -3.07 -11.34 20.46
N VAL A 20 -2.47 -10.19 20.79
CA VAL A 20 -1.15 -10.17 21.45
C VAL A 20 -1.25 -10.65 22.91
N GLU A 21 -2.35 -10.37 23.62
CA GLU A 21 -2.58 -10.86 24.99
C GLU A 21 -2.89 -12.36 25.08
N GLU A 22 -3.56 -12.93 24.07
CA GLU A 22 -3.97 -14.35 24.04
C GLU A 22 -2.79 -15.29 23.81
N GLU A 23 -1.93 -15.04 22.81
CA GLU A 23 -0.76 -15.90 22.52
C GLU A 23 0.23 -15.98 23.68
N VAL A 24 0.37 -14.88 24.42
CA VAL A 24 1.27 -14.80 25.57
C VAL A 24 0.79 -15.66 26.75
N LYS A 25 -0.53 -15.88 26.87
CA LYS A 25 -1.08 -16.81 27.87
C LYS A 25 -0.87 -18.27 27.47
N GLU A 26 -0.90 -18.56 26.16
CA GLU A 26 -0.65 -19.90 25.64
C GLU A 26 0.83 -20.30 25.83
N GLU A 27 1.78 -19.40 25.59
CA GLU A 27 3.21 -19.63 25.87
C GLU A 27 3.46 -19.98 27.36
N GLU A 28 2.80 -19.30 28.31
CA GLU A 28 2.92 -19.57 29.75
C GLU A 28 2.25 -20.90 30.19
N GLN A 29 1.31 -21.41 29.41
CA GLN A 29 0.56 -22.63 29.71
C GLN A 29 1.29 -23.86 29.16
N VAL A 30 1.86 -23.76 27.97
CA VAL A 30 2.74 -24.76 27.35
C VAL A 30 4.03 -24.95 28.16
N GLU A 31 4.60 -23.87 28.70
CA GLU A 31 5.78 -23.94 29.59
C GLU A 31 5.48 -24.68 30.91
N LYS A 32 4.22 -24.65 31.39
CA LYS A 32 3.78 -25.38 32.59
C LYS A 32 3.43 -26.85 32.35
N GLU A 33 2.96 -27.21 31.16
CA GLU A 33 2.55 -28.58 30.82
C GLU A 33 3.75 -29.44 30.39
N SER A 34 4.74 -28.87 29.70
CA SER A 34 5.98 -29.58 29.31
C SER A 34 6.81 -30.13 30.48
N ILE A 35 6.61 -29.60 31.71
CA ILE A 35 7.27 -30.05 32.94
C ILE A 35 6.71 -31.40 33.44
N LYS A 36 5.52 -31.83 32.99
CA LYS A 36 4.84 -33.05 33.49
C LYS A 36 5.13 -34.34 32.71
N GLU A 37 5.59 -34.27 31.45
CA GLU A 37 5.64 -35.45 30.55
C GLU A 37 7.01 -36.13 30.38
N LYS A 38 8.11 -35.60 30.95
CA LYS A 38 9.47 -36.20 30.82
C LYS A 38 9.73 -37.41 31.74
N ALA A 39 8.87 -38.42 31.74
CA ALA A 39 9.18 -39.73 32.35
C ALA A 39 8.63 -40.90 31.51
N ILE A 40 9.54 -41.81 31.12
CA ILE A 40 9.38 -43.21 30.63
C ILE A 40 9.80 -43.46 29.15
N GLU A 41 11.03 -44.01 29.08
CA GLU A 41 11.78 -44.93 28.19
C GLU A 41 11.38 -45.35 26.74
N GLU A 42 12.47 -45.62 25.99
CA GLU A 42 12.66 -45.94 24.57
C GLU A 42 12.62 -47.45 24.21
N GLY A 43 12.48 -47.76 22.90
CA GLY A 43 12.79 -49.05 22.26
C GLY A 43 12.92 -48.94 20.72
N PRO A 44 13.65 -49.84 20.02
CA PRO A 44 14.27 -49.55 18.71
C PRO A 44 13.44 -50.03 17.49
N ILE A 45 13.71 -49.45 16.30
CA ILE A 45 13.06 -49.79 15.02
C ILE A 45 14.12 -50.16 13.96
N GLU A 46 13.87 -51.26 13.25
CA GLU A 46 14.61 -51.77 12.08
C GLU A 46 14.28 -51.01 10.78
N GLU A 47 15.29 -50.94 9.91
CA GLU A 47 15.37 -50.13 8.69
C GLU A 47 14.90 -50.91 7.43
N LEU A 48 14.20 -50.23 6.51
CA LEU A 48 13.94 -50.72 5.15
C LEU A 48 14.00 -49.56 4.14
N SER A 49 14.93 -49.70 3.19
CA SER A 49 15.37 -48.71 2.20
C SER A 49 14.39 -48.46 1.05
N ARG A 50 14.29 -47.19 0.61
CA ARG A 50 14.08 -46.82 -0.81
C ARG A 50 14.91 -45.57 -1.13
N THR A 51 15.62 -45.64 -2.26
CA THR A 51 16.52 -44.63 -2.82
C THR A 51 15.74 -43.41 -3.32
N THR A 52 15.88 -42.27 -2.63
CA THR A 52 15.50 -40.94 -3.12
C THR A 52 16.75 -40.13 -3.46
N SER A 53 16.69 -39.41 -4.58
CA SER A 53 17.69 -38.39 -4.94
C SER A 53 17.65 -37.31 -3.86
N SER A 54 18.67 -37.23 -3.02
CA SER A 54 18.71 -36.25 -1.93
C SER A 54 18.87 -34.84 -2.53
N LEU A 55 17.80 -34.06 -2.54
CA LEU A 55 17.88 -32.62 -2.74
C LEU A 55 18.91 -32.04 -1.73
N PRO A 56 19.73 -31.06 -2.13
CA PRO A 56 20.81 -30.54 -1.28
C PRO A 56 20.30 -29.75 -0.08
N MET A 57 19.00 -29.44 -0.04
CA MET A 57 18.36 -28.68 1.03
C MET A 57 16.89 -29.07 1.19
N THR A 58 16.37 -28.80 2.38
CA THR A 58 14.95 -28.94 2.74
C THR A 58 14.11 -27.84 2.10
N ARG A 59 12.78 -28.04 2.04
CA ARG A 59 11.83 -27.00 1.61
C ARG A 59 11.98 -25.70 2.42
N ALA A 60 12.18 -25.80 3.74
CA ALA A 60 12.33 -24.64 4.60
C ALA A 60 13.59 -23.84 4.25
N GLU A 61 14.72 -24.50 4.03
CA GLU A 61 15.98 -23.86 3.60
C GLU A 61 15.85 -23.23 2.21
N ALA A 62 15.16 -23.89 1.29
CA ALA A 62 14.87 -23.35 -0.05
C ALA A 62 13.99 -22.10 0.02
N LEU A 63 12.98 -22.08 0.89
CA LEU A 63 12.13 -20.92 1.10
C LEU A 63 12.93 -19.74 1.67
N GLU A 64 13.84 -19.98 2.61
CA GLU A 64 14.74 -18.95 3.12
C GLU A 64 15.73 -18.46 2.04
N LEU A 65 16.21 -19.35 1.17
CA LEU A 65 17.04 -18.98 0.03
C LEU A 65 16.29 -18.04 -0.92
N VAL A 66 15.02 -18.31 -1.21
CA VAL A 66 14.19 -17.44 -2.06
C VAL A 66 13.97 -16.08 -1.41
N LYS A 67 13.58 -16.05 -0.13
CA LYS A 67 13.37 -14.82 0.64
C LYS A 67 14.63 -13.96 0.76
N LYS A 68 15.81 -14.58 0.76
CA LYS A 68 17.10 -13.86 0.79
C LYS A 68 17.25 -12.90 -0.40
N TYR A 69 16.75 -13.28 -1.57
CA TYR A 69 16.89 -12.51 -2.82
C TYR A 69 15.58 -11.84 -3.28
N ASN A 70 14.44 -12.28 -2.75
CA ASN A 70 13.10 -11.80 -3.12
C ASN A 70 12.34 -11.34 -1.87
N LYS A 71 11.97 -10.05 -1.82
CA LYS A 71 11.33 -9.43 -0.65
C LYS A 71 9.86 -9.10 -0.84
N ASP A 72 9.36 -9.16 -2.07
CA ASP A 72 7.98 -8.79 -2.37
C ASP A 72 7.05 -9.98 -2.13
N ILE A 73 5.96 -9.75 -1.40
CA ILE A 73 4.98 -10.79 -1.08
C ILE A 73 4.28 -11.32 -2.35
N SER A 74 4.06 -10.46 -3.35
CA SER A 74 3.49 -10.89 -4.63
C SER A 74 4.38 -11.92 -5.34
N ASP A 75 5.70 -11.73 -5.27
CA ASP A 75 6.67 -12.66 -5.86
C ASP A 75 6.69 -13.97 -5.05
N LEU A 76 6.67 -13.88 -3.72
CA LEU A 76 6.59 -15.05 -2.83
C LEU A 76 5.32 -15.89 -3.04
N ASN A 77 4.17 -15.24 -3.22
CA ASN A 77 2.91 -15.92 -3.53
C ASN A 77 3.01 -16.69 -4.86
N HIS A 78 3.60 -16.07 -5.89
CA HIS A 78 3.86 -16.72 -7.17
C HIS A 78 4.74 -17.97 -7.03
N TYR A 79 5.77 -17.94 -6.18
CA TYR A 79 6.64 -19.09 -5.96
C TYR A 79 5.93 -20.22 -5.22
N LEU A 80 5.12 -19.91 -4.20
CA LEU A 80 4.33 -20.90 -3.46
C LEU A 80 3.21 -21.52 -4.31
N GLU A 81 2.57 -20.74 -5.17
CA GLU A 81 1.61 -21.24 -6.15
C GLU A 81 2.29 -22.16 -7.18
N SER A 82 3.45 -21.73 -7.71
CA SER A 82 4.24 -22.51 -8.66
C SER A 82 4.72 -23.83 -8.05
N GLU A 83 5.19 -23.81 -6.80
CA GLU A 83 5.54 -25.00 -6.01
C GLU A 83 4.34 -25.97 -5.91
N ALA A 84 3.17 -25.46 -5.50
CA ALA A 84 1.98 -26.28 -5.31
C ALA A 84 1.51 -26.93 -6.63
N ILE A 85 1.51 -26.16 -7.72
CA ILE A 85 1.13 -26.66 -9.06
C ILE A 85 2.13 -27.71 -9.55
N MET A 86 3.44 -27.46 -9.41
CA MET A 86 4.48 -28.41 -9.80
C MET A 86 4.39 -29.72 -9.02
N LYS A 87 4.14 -29.64 -7.70
CA LYS A 87 3.92 -30.83 -6.86
C LYS A 87 2.70 -31.63 -7.31
N ALA A 88 1.58 -30.96 -7.60
CA ALA A 88 0.37 -31.59 -8.08
C ALA A 88 0.55 -32.25 -9.46
N LEU A 89 1.27 -31.58 -10.38
CA LEU A 89 1.63 -32.14 -11.68
C LEU A 89 2.51 -33.38 -11.55
N ALA A 90 3.54 -33.34 -10.70
CA ALA A 90 4.42 -34.48 -10.48
C ALA A 90 3.63 -35.70 -10.00
N LYS A 91 2.77 -35.51 -9.00
CA LYS A 91 1.86 -36.54 -8.50
C LYS A 91 0.95 -37.11 -9.59
N LYS A 92 0.35 -36.25 -10.42
CA LYS A 92 -0.51 -36.65 -11.53
C LYS A 92 0.23 -37.46 -12.59
N LEU A 93 1.50 -37.13 -12.81
CA LEU A 93 2.34 -37.66 -13.88
C LEU A 93 3.22 -38.84 -13.43
N GLY A 94 3.18 -39.20 -12.14
CA GLY A 94 3.96 -40.29 -11.56
C GLY A 94 5.44 -39.97 -11.38
N GLU A 95 5.76 -38.69 -11.16
CA GLU A 95 7.12 -38.14 -11.07
C GLU A 95 7.45 -37.80 -9.61
N ASP A 96 8.69 -37.36 -9.36
CA ASP A 96 9.17 -36.98 -8.03
C ASP A 96 8.52 -35.66 -7.56
N GLU A 97 7.59 -35.77 -6.60
CA GLU A 97 6.84 -34.64 -6.05
C GLU A 97 7.72 -33.58 -5.38
N GLU A 98 8.76 -33.99 -4.65
CA GLU A 98 9.63 -33.06 -3.91
C GLU A 98 10.57 -32.32 -4.85
N TYR A 99 11.14 -33.04 -5.83
CA TYR A 99 12.02 -32.44 -6.83
C TYR A 99 11.28 -31.39 -7.68
N TRP A 100 10.05 -31.70 -8.12
CA TRP A 100 9.26 -30.78 -8.92
C TRP A 100 8.77 -29.58 -8.11
N ALA A 101 8.34 -29.79 -6.86
CA ALA A 101 8.00 -28.72 -5.95
C ALA A 101 9.19 -27.76 -5.75
N MET A 102 10.39 -28.30 -5.54
CA MET A 102 11.62 -27.52 -5.37
C MET A 102 11.94 -26.67 -6.60
N LEU A 103 11.75 -27.19 -7.81
CA LEU A 103 11.87 -26.41 -9.05
C LEU A 103 10.87 -25.25 -9.09
N GLY A 104 9.60 -25.51 -8.75
CA GLY A 104 8.57 -24.47 -8.70
C GLY A 104 8.89 -23.37 -7.68
N LEU A 105 9.43 -23.73 -6.52
CA LEU A 105 9.80 -22.77 -5.48
C LEU A 105 11.02 -21.92 -5.85
N LEU A 106 12.03 -22.51 -6.50
CA LEU A 106 13.33 -21.89 -6.75
C LEU A 106 13.49 -21.29 -8.16
N HIS A 107 12.49 -21.37 -9.04
CA HIS A 107 12.67 -21.04 -10.46
C HIS A 107 13.11 -19.59 -10.71
N ASP A 108 12.64 -18.66 -9.88
CA ASP A 108 12.87 -17.22 -9.97
C ASP A 108 13.70 -16.71 -8.78
N VAL A 109 14.62 -17.54 -8.26
CA VAL A 109 15.43 -17.22 -7.08
C VAL A 109 16.24 -15.91 -7.24
N ASP A 110 16.56 -15.49 -8.47
CA ASP A 110 17.25 -14.21 -8.73
C ASP A 110 16.35 -13.04 -9.11
N TRP A 111 15.03 -13.22 -9.17
CA TRP A 111 14.11 -12.21 -9.69
C TRP A 111 14.19 -10.89 -8.91
N GLY A 112 14.19 -10.93 -7.59
CA GLY A 112 14.21 -9.73 -6.74
C GLY A 112 15.46 -8.85 -6.90
N ILE A 113 16.55 -9.37 -7.48
CA ILE A 113 17.77 -8.61 -7.79
C ILE A 113 17.93 -8.31 -9.29
N THR A 114 17.07 -8.84 -10.15
CA THR A 114 17.14 -8.66 -11.62
C THR A 114 15.91 -7.96 -12.20
N LYS A 115 14.78 -7.88 -11.48
CA LYS A 115 13.48 -7.39 -11.97
C LYS A 115 13.46 -5.96 -12.52
N GLU A 116 14.41 -5.11 -12.12
CA GLU A 116 14.58 -3.75 -12.67
C GLU A 116 14.97 -3.76 -14.16
N ASN A 117 15.60 -4.83 -14.62
CA ASN A 117 15.90 -5.07 -16.04
C ASN A 117 15.64 -6.54 -16.38
N THR A 118 14.48 -6.81 -16.97
CA THR A 118 14.04 -8.17 -17.30
C THR A 118 14.98 -8.96 -18.22
N LYS A 119 15.91 -8.29 -18.92
CA LYS A 119 16.97 -8.96 -19.70
C LYS A 119 18.00 -9.69 -18.83
N ASP A 120 18.15 -9.23 -17.60
CA ASP A 120 19.10 -9.78 -16.63
C ASP A 120 18.49 -10.94 -15.82
N HIS A 121 17.19 -11.22 -16.00
CA HIS A 121 16.52 -12.38 -15.39
C HIS A 121 17.26 -13.68 -15.73
N LEU A 122 17.37 -14.60 -14.75
CA LEU A 122 18.10 -15.88 -14.80
C LEU A 122 19.64 -15.79 -14.90
N THR A 123 20.22 -14.59 -15.00
CA THR A 123 21.68 -14.44 -15.08
C THR A 123 22.38 -14.79 -13.76
N LYS A 124 21.67 -14.71 -12.63
CA LYS A 124 22.19 -14.98 -11.29
C LYS A 124 21.67 -16.28 -10.68
N SER A 125 20.56 -16.83 -11.20
CA SER A 125 20.00 -18.11 -10.75
C SER A 125 21.03 -19.25 -10.79
N SER A 126 21.85 -19.34 -11.84
CA SER A 126 22.91 -20.37 -11.91
C SER A 126 23.91 -20.29 -10.76
N GLU A 127 24.35 -19.07 -10.42
CA GLU A 127 25.35 -18.83 -9.39
C GLU A 127 24.77 -19.17 -8.00
N ILE A 128 23.55 -18.68 -7.72
CA ILE A 128 22.86 -18.87 -6.45
C ILE A 128 22.60 -20.36 -6.20
N LEU A 129 22.03 -21.06 -7.18
CA LEU A 129 21.66 -22.47 -7.05
C LEU A 129 22.89 -23.38 -6.94
N LYS A 130 23.97 -23.06 -7.66
CA LYS A 130 25.23 -23.81 -7.56
C LYS A 130 25.89 -23.65 -6.18
N GLN A 131 25.84 -22.45 -5.60
CA GLN A 131 26.28 -22.20 -4.22
C GLN A 131 25.42 -22.94 -3.19
N ALA A 132 24.14 -23.10 -3.48
CA ALA A 132 23.17 -23.87 -2.70
C ALA A 132 23.32 -25.40 -2.86
N GLY A 133 24.25 -25.88 -3.69
CA GLY A 133 24.55 -27.31 -3.85
C GLY A 133 23.70 -28.04 -4.89
N PHE A 134 22.91 -27.33 -5.69
CA PHE A 134 22.16 -27.95 -6.79
C PHE A 134 23.08 -28.30 -7.96
N ASP A 135 22.78 -29.44 -8.61
CA ASP A 135 23.53 -29.88 -9.78
C ASP A 135 23.16 -29.09 -11.05
N ASP A 136 23.97 -29.23 -12.09
CA ASP A 136 23.76 -28.52 -13.35
C ASP A 136 22.44 -28.95 -14.04
N ASN A 137 21.91 -30.14 -13.75
CA ASN A 137 20.64 -30.59 -14.32
C ASN A 137 19.45 -29.80 -13.74
N PHE A 138 19.36 -29.68 -12.42
CA PHE A 138 18.35 -28.88 -11.74
C PHE A 138 18.42 -27.42 -12.21
N ILE A 139 19.63 -26.86 -12.26
CA ILE A 139 19.86 -25.48 -12.70
C ILE A 139 19.40 -25.26 -14.14
N ASN A 140 19.72 -26.19 -15.05
CA ASN A 140 19.29 -26.10 -16.45
C ASN A 140 17.76 -26.16 -16.59
N ILE A 141 17.08 -26.96 -15.77
CA ILE A 141 15.61 -27.02 -15.75
C ILE A 141 15.03 -25.71 -15.23
N VAL A 142 15.57 -25.12 -14.15
CA VAL A 142 15.16 -23.79 -13.67
C VAL A 142 15.27 -22.76 -14.80
N ILE A 143 16.41 -22.70 -15.49
CA ILE A 143 16.65 -21.73 -16.58
C ILE A 143 15.70 -21.94 -17.77
N SER A 144 15.17 -23.16 -17.96
CA SER A 144 14.34 -23.51 -19.12
C SER A 144 13.01 -22.73 -19.21
N HIS A 145 12.52 -22.17 -18.11
CA HIS A 145 11.31 -21.34 -18.14
C HIS A 145 11.54 -20.03 -18.94
N GLY A 146 12.78 -19.52 -18.95
CA GLY A 146 13.19 -18.37 -19.76
C GLY A 146 13.43 -18.68 -21.26
N TYR A 147 13.34 -19.95 -21.69
CA TYR A 147 13.53 -20.30 -23.10
C TYR A 147 12.46 -19.66 -23.99
N GLY A 148 12.90 -19.00 -25.06
CA GLY A 148 12.03 -18.24 -25.97
C GLY A 148 11.84 -16.76 -25.59
N PHE A 149 12.41 -16.32 -24.46
CA PHE A 149 12.34 -14.92 -24.00
C PHE A 149 13.67 -14.17 -24.18
N ASP A 150 13.60 -12.84 -24.27
CA ASP A 150 14.78 -11.97 -24.36
C ASP A 150 15.41 -11.73 -22.99
N CYS A 151 15.84 -12.80 -22.32
CA CYS A 151 16.57 -12.79 -21.05
C CYS A 151 17.75 -13.77 -21.10
N ALA A 152 18.87 -13.45 -20.46
CA ALA A 152 20.06 -14.31 -20.32
C ALA A 152 20.55 -15.03 -21.61
N GLY A 153 20.28 -14.47 -22.80
CA GLY A 153 20.62 -15.10 -24.09
C GLY A 153 19.81 -16.37 -24.43
N LEU A 154 18.59 -16.51 -23.88
CA LEU A 154 17.77 -17.72 -23.99
C LEU A 154 16.73 -17.69 -25.13
N LYS A 155 16.68 -16.59 -25.89
CA LYS A 155 15.67 -16.33 -26.91
C LYS A 155 15.53 -17.43 -27.97
N ASP A 156 16.65 -18.02 -28.38
CA ASP A 156 16.69 -19.04 -29.44
C ASP A 156 16.61 -20.48 -28.90
N LYS A 157 16.52 -20.66 -27.58
CA LYS A 157 16.37 -21.97 -26.94
C LYS A 157 14.93 -22.43 -26.93
N GLN A 158 14.73 -23.75 -26.93
CA GLN A 158 13.41 -24.37 -26.88
C GLN A 158 13.39 -25.46 -25.81
N ARG A 159 12.26 -25.56 -25.11
CA ARG A 159 11.99 -26.66 -24.18
C ARG A 159 11.84 -27.96 -24.97
N THR A 160 12.35 -29.04 -24.42
CA THR A 160 12.36 -30.39 -25.02
C THR A 160 11.93 -31.47 -24.03
N GLN A 161 12.07 -31.22 -22.72
CA GLN A 161 11.76 -32.19 -21.68
C GLN A 161 10.40 -31.88 -21.05
N LYS A 162 9.70 -32.94 -20.63
CA LYS A 162 8.40 -32.86 -19.95
C LYS A 162 8.44 -31.91 -18.73
N ILE A 163 9.47 -31.99 -17.92
CA ILE A 163 9.62 -31.16 -16.71
C ILE A 163 9.83 -29.67 -17.02
N GLU A 164 10.45 -29.34 -18.16
CA GLU A 164 10.64 -27.96 -18.60
C GLU A 164 9.30 -27.34 -19.04
N TYR A 165 8.48 -28.10 -19.78
CA TYR A 165 7.11 -27.70 -20.12
C TYR A 165 6.25 -27.54 -18.86
N ALA A 166 6.39 -28.46 -17.90
CA ALA A 166 5.66 -28.41 -16.64
C ALA A 166 5.99 -27.15 -15.84
N LEU A 167 7.28 -26.81 -15.73
CA LEU A 167 7.70 -25.60 -15.02
C LEU A 167 7.15 -24.34 -15.68
N ALA A 168 7.34 -24.20 -17.01
CA ALA A 168 6.89 -23.03 -17.75
C ALA A 168 5.37 -22.83 -17.70
N CYS A 169 4.56 -23.89 -17.88
CA CYS A 169 3.12 -23.74 -17.79
C CYS A 169 2.63 -23.46 -16.35
N SER A 170 3.34 -23.98 -15.34
CA SER A 170 3.01 -23.79 -13.92
C SER A 170 3.30 -22.37 -13.44
N GLU A 171 4.46 -21.81 -13.77
CA GLU A 171 4.76 -20.41 -13.43
C GLU A 171 3.85 -19.46 -14.21
N THR A 172 3.61 -19.71 -15.50
CA THR A 172 2.85 -18.73 -16.30
C THR A 172 1.36 -18.70 -15.89
N ILE A 173 0.78 -19.83 -15.43
CA ILE A 173 -0.66 -19.87 -15.08
C ILE A 173 -0.99 -19.15 -13.76
N THR A 174 -0.02 -19.00 -12.83
CA THR A 174 -0.21 -18.33 -11.53
C THR A 174 -0.79 -16.93 -11.73
N GLY A 175 -0.20 -16.12 -12.62
CA GLY A 175 -0.64 -14.75 -12.91
C GLY A 175 -2.09 -14.66 -13.43
N LEU A 176 -2.62 -15.72 -14.05
CA LEU A 176 -4.03 -15.78 -14.44
C LEU A 176 -4.93 -16.17 -13.28
N ILE A 177 -4.60 -17.27 -12.59
CA ILE A 177 -5.46 -17.82 -11.56
C ILE A 177 -5.48 -16.92 -10.32
N HIS A 178 -4.34 -16.36 -9.93
CA HIS A 178 -4.21 -15.40 -8.84
C HIS A 178 -5.06 -14.14 -9.11
N ALA A 179 -4.90 -13.53 -10.29
CA ALA A 179 -5.71 -12.37 -10.67
C ALA A 179 -7.22 -12.68 -10.69
N TYR A 180 -7.60 -13.90 -11.10
CA TYR A 180 -9.00 -14.30 -11.08
C TYR A 180 -9.51 -14.54 -9.66
N ALA A 181 -8.68 -15.06 -8.76
CA ALA A 181 -9.00 -15.28 -7.36
C ALA A 181 -9.25 -13.95 -6.66
N LEU A 182 -8.37 -12.97 -6.85
CA LEU A 182 -8.54 -11.61 -6.34
C LEU A 182 -9.83 -10.96 -6.85
N MET A 183 -10.15 -11.12 -8.14
CA MET A 183 -11.41 -10.60 -8.71
C MET A 183 -12.66 -11.28 -8.10
N LYS A 184 -12.53 -12.51 -7.61
CA LYS A 184 -13.60 -13.28 -6.96
C LYS A 184 -13.66 -13.08 -5.44
N GLY A 185 -12.58 -12.60 -4.84
CA GLY A 185 -12.41 -12.45 -3.40
C GLY A 185 -11.76 -13.66 -2.73
N SER A 186 -11.73 -14.84 -3.37
CA SER A 186 -11.03 -16.03 -2.88
C SER A 186 -10.87 -17.08 -3.99
N ILE A 187 -9.91 -18.00 -3.83
CA ILE A 187 -9.70 -19.15 -4.73
C ILE A 187 -10.81 -20.21 -4.60
N GLU A 188 -11.47 -20.28 -3.44
CA GLU A 188 -12.63 -21.17 -3.22
C GLU A 188 -13.86 -20.77 -4.05
N ASP A 189 -13.95 -19.50 -4.47
CA ASP A 189 -15.03 -18.98 -5.32
C ASP A 189 -14.73 -19.06 -6.83
N ILE A 190 -13.60 -19.68 -7.20
CA ILE A 190 -13.26 -19.96 -8.59
C ILE A 190 -13.88 -21.27 -9.08
N GLU A 191 -14.53 -21.17 -10.25
CA GLU A 191 -15.00 -22.31 -11.02
C GLU A 191 -14.19 -22.48 -12.31
N LEU A 192 -13.98 -23.73 -12.73
CA LEU A 192 -13.31 -24.10 -13.98
C LEU A 192 -13.86 -23.37 -15.21
N LYS A 193 -15.19 -23.25 -15.32
CA LYS A 193 -15.85 -22.53 -16.43
C LYS A 193 -15.47 -21.06 -16.47
N GLY A 194 -15.34 -20.44 -15.29
CA GLY A 194 -14.91 -19.06 -15.13
C GLY A 194 -13.47 -18.86 -15.54
N LEU A 195 -12.56 -19.73 -15.07
CA LEU A 195 -11.14 -19.67 -15.43
C LEU A 195 -10.94 -19.86 -16.94
N LYS A 196 -11.67 -20.78 -17.58
CA LYS A 196 -11.69 -20.93 -19.05
C LYS A 196 -12.14 -19.68 -19.78
N LYS A 197 -13.13 -18.94 -19.24
CA LYS A 197 -13.58 -17.68 -19.83
C LYS A 197 -12.50 -16.60 -19.71
N LYS A 198 -11.84 -16.51 -18.55
CA LYS A 198 -10.73 -15.56 -18.30
C LYS A 198 -9.50 -15.87 -19.14
N PHE A 199 -9.16 -17.14 -19.32
CA PHE A 199 -8.09 -17.56 -20.22
C PHE A 199 -8.32 -17.12 -21.68
N LYS A 200 -9.58 -17.12 -22.15
CA LYS A 200 -9.94 -16.65 -23.51
C LYS A 200 -9.97 -15.14 -23.64
N ASP A 201 -10.11 -14.41 -22.53
CA ASP A 201 -10.14 -12.95 -22.50
C ASP A 201 -8.71 -12.41 -22.48
N LYS A 202 -8.22 -11.96 -23.64
CA LYS A 202 -6.84 -11.45 -23.79
C LYS A 202 -6.58 -10.16 -23.02
N ASN A 203 -7.62 -9.42 -22.63
CA ASN A 203 -7.46 -8.20 -21.83
C ASN A 203 -7.31 -8.52 -20.34
N PHE A 204 -7.79 -9.67 -19.90
CA PHE A 204 -7.67 -10.11 -18.51
C PHE A 204 -6.29 -10.75 -18.27
N ALA A 205 -5.54 -10.21 -17.32
CA ALA A 205 -4.14 -10.60 -17.05
C ALA A 205 -3.31 -10.61 -18.35
N ALA A 206 -3.29 -9.45 -19.04
CA ALA A 206 -2.77 -9.29 -20.39
C ALA A 206 -1.26 -9.62 -20.54
N ALA A 207 -0.50 -9.55 -19.46
CA ALA A 207 0.93 -9.92 -19.43
C ALA A 207 1.16 -11.44 -19.51
N VAL A 208 0.14 -12.26 -19.23
CA VAL A 208 0.30 -13.71 -19.15
C VAL A 208 0.32 -14.34 -20.55
N ASN A 209 1.36 -15.12 -20.83
CA ASN A 209 1.52 -15.80 -22.10
C ASN A 209 0.60 -17.04 -22.21
N ARG A 210 -0.49 -16.90 -22.96
CA ARG A 210 -1.49 -17.97 -23.15
C ARG A 210 -0.96 -19.16 -23.93
N ASP A 211 0.06 -18.99 -24.76
CA ASP A 211 0.62 -20.08 -25.56
C ASP A 211 1.51 -20.98 -24.71
N ILE A 212 2.24 -20.43 -23.73
CA ILE A 212 3.01 -21.22 -22.76
C ILE A 212 2.08 -22.06 -21.87
N ILE A 213 0.95 -21.50 -21.43
CA ILE A 213 -0.05 -22.27 -20.68
C ILE A 213 -0.57 -23.47 -21.50
N ARG A 214 -0.72 -23.34 -22.83
CA ARG A 214 -1.14 -24.45 -23.70
C ARG A 214 -0.09 -25.55 -23.83
N GLU A 215 1.16 -25.29 -23.45
CA GLU A 215 2.18 -26.33 -23.43
C GLU A 215 1.89 -27.43 -22.41
N CYS A 216 0.88 -27.27 -21.53
CA CYS A 216 0.35 -28.38 -20.73
C CYS A 216 -0.07 -29.59 -21.59
N GLU A 217 -0.45 -29.38 -22.86
CA GLU A 217 -0.75 -30.46 -23.82
C GLU A 217 0.47 -31.34 -24.12
N LYS A 218 1.70 -30.78 -24.00
CA LYS A 218 2.95 -31.54 -24.12
C LYS A 218 3.19 -32.49 -22.95
N LEU A 219 2.48 -32.28 -21.84
CA LEU A 219 2.46 -33.19 -20.69
C LEU A 219 1.42 -34.32 -20.86
N GLY A 220 0.63 -34.29 -21.94
CA GLY A 220 -0.48 -35.20 -22.17
C GLY A 220 -1.76 -34.79 -21.40
N LEU A 221 -1.85 -33.54 -20.95
CA LEU A 221 -3.01 -33.01 -20.22
C LEU A 221 -3.85 -32.11 -21.13
N GLU A 222 -5.16 -32.37 -21.16
CA GLU A 222 -6.11 -31.44 -21.75
C GLU A 222 -6.14 -30.13 -20.95
N LEU A 223 -6.32 -28.98 -21.60
CA LEU A 223 -6.33 -27.67 -20.93
C LEU A 223 -7.37 -27.59 -19.78
N SER A 224 -8.48 -28.32 -19.93
CA SER A 224 -9.51 -28.41 -18.88
C SER A 224 -9.03 -29.16 -17.65
N GLU A 225 -8.29 -30.25 -17.85
CA GLU A 225 -7.74 -31.08 -16.80
C GLU A 225 -6.62 -30.35 -16.06
N PHE A 226 -5.77 -29.65 -16.82
CA PHE A 226 -4.74 -28.79 -16.25
C PHE A 226 -5.33 -27.68 -15.37
N PHE A 227 -6.38 -26.98 -15.83
CA PHE A 227 -7.02 -25.93 -15.04
C PHE A 227 -7.67 -26.44 -13.75
N ASP A 228 -8.30 -27.62 -13.78
CA ASP A 228 -8.87 -28.22 -12.57
C ASP A 228 -7.76 -28.54 -11.55
N LEU A 229 -6.67 -29.15 -12.01
CA LEU A 229 -5.49 -29.43 -11.20
C LEU A 229 -4.90 -28.15 -10.60
N VAL A 230 -4.77 -27.08 -11.38
CA VAL A 230 -4.23 -25.79 -10.93
C VAL A 230 -5.13 -25.16 -9.86
N ILE A 231 -6.46 -25.20 -10.05
CA ILE A 231 -7.41 -24.69 -9.05
C ILE A 231 -7.23 -25.43 -7.72
N ASP A 232 -7.17 -26.77 -7.75
CA ASP A 232 -7.03 -27.58 -6.54
C ASP A 232 -5.65 -27.41 -5.88
N ALA A 233 -4.59 -27.28 -6.68
CA ALA A 233 -3.24 -27.02 -6.19
C ALA A 233 -3.17 -25.67 -5.46
N VAL A 234 -3.65 -24.58 -6.06
CA VAL A 234 -3.64 -23.25 -5.43
C VAL A 234 -4.56 -23.20 -4.21
N LYS A 235 -5.70 -23.92 -4.23
CA LYS A 235 -6.55 -24.09 -3.03
C LYS A 235 -5.79 -24.69 -1.85
N SER A 236 -4.86 -25.63 -2.11
CA SER A 236 -4.10 -26.29 -1.04
C SER A 236 -3.16 -25.34 -0.28
N VAL A 237 -2.71 -24.26 -0.95
CA VAL A 237 -1.85 -23.22 -0.37
C VAL A 237 -2.59 -21.89 -0.17
N ALA A 238 -3.92 -21.86 -0.32
CA ALA A 238 -4.73 -20.65 -0.33
C ALA A 238 -4.49 -19.76 0.91
N SER A 239 -4.32 -20.39 2.08
CA SER A 239 -4.04 -19.68 3.33
C SER A 239 -2.64 -19.08 3.37
N GLU A 240 -1.65 -19.74 2.76
CA GLU A 240 -0.26 -19.26 2.69
C GLU A 240 -0.12 -18.10 1.69
N VAL A 241 -0.88 -18.13 0.58
CA VAL A 241 -0.79 -17.13 -0.50
C VAL A 241 -1.85 -16.03 -0.45
N GLY A 242 -2.64 -15.98 0.63
CA GLY A 242 -3.63 -14.93 0.86
C GLY A 242 -4.88 -15.02 -0.03
N LEU A 243 -5.23 -16.21 -0.50
CA LEU A 243 -6.40 -16.46 -1.35
C LEU A 243 -7.54 -17.24 -0.67
N ALA A 244 -7.36 -17.69 0.59
CA ALA A 244 -8.37 -18.43 1.34
C ALA A 244 -9.52 -17.55 1.86
N LYS A 245 -10.69 -18.16 2.09
CA LYS A 245 -11.80 -17.52 2.83
C LYS A 245 -11.45 -17.31 4.31
N GLU A 246 -11.88 -16.17 4.87
CA GLU A 246 -11.64 -15.76 6.27
C GLU A 246 -12.02 -16.82 7.34
N GLU A 247 -12.96 -17.73 7.04
CA GLU A 247 -13.43 -18.76 7.96
C GLU A 247 -12.50 -19.99 8.07
N THR A 248 -11.65 -20.25 7.08
CA THR A 248 -10.90 -21.53 6.93
C THR A 248 -9.52 -21.53 7.59
N ILE A 249 -9.02 -20.37 8.02
CA ILE A 249 -7.66 -20.19 8.58
C ILE A 249 -7.53 -20.77 10.02
N LYS A 250 -8.64 -21.16 10.66
CA LYS A 250 -8.67 -21.56 12.09
C LYS A 250 -8.25 -23.00 12.41
N GLU A 251 -8.13 -23.92 11.45
CA GLU A 251 -8.23 -25.36 11.78
C GLU A 251 -7.01 -26.26 11.54
N LYS A 252 -5.90 -25.82 10.96
CA LYS A 252 -4.76 -26.73 10.70
C LYS A 252 -3.39 -26.08 10.80
N THR A 253 -2.74 -26.29 11.94
CA THR A 253 -1.28 -26.47 11.99
C THR A 253 -0.91 -27.25 13.26
N ILE A 254 -0.47 -28.49 13.09
CA ILE A 254 0.15 -29.35 14.11
C ILE A 254 1.64 -29.47 13.75
N GLU A 255 2.46 -29.20 14.78
CA GLU A 255 3.78 -29.72 15.17
C GLU A 255 4.83 -30.15 14.12
N GLU A 256 6.01 -29.53 14.19
CA GLU A 256 7.31 -30.23 14.11
C GLU A 256 8.31 -29.62 15.10
N LYS A 257 9.04 -30.49 15.83
CA LYS A 257 10.14 -30.17 16.77
C LYS A 257 11.51 -30.32 16.08
N PRO A 258 12.53 -29.56 16.48
CA PRO A 258 13.92 -30.02 16.39
C PRO A 258 14.73 -29.94 17.70
N ILE A 259 15.34 -31.10 18.03
CA ILE A 259 16.74 -31.40 18.42
C ILE A 259 17.42 -30.58 19.55
N GLU A 260 17.75 -31.29 20.64
CA GLU A 260 18.62 -30.88 21.75
C GLU A 260 20.12 -31.05 21.40
N GLU A 261 20.96 -30.12 21.88
CA GLU A 261 22.39 -30.35 22.17
C GLU A 261 22.62 -30.15 23.69
N LYS A 262 23.31 -31.11 24.32
CA LYS A 262 23.49 -31.25 25.77
C LYS A 262 24.75 -30.56 26.27
N GLU A 263 24.68 -29.92 27.44
CA GLU A 263 25.82 -29.81 28.37
C GLU A 263 25.42 -30.13 29.82
N THR A 264 26.40 -30.66 30.54
CA THR A 264 26.36 -31.46 31.77
C THR A 264 26.36 -30.67 33.08
N ILE A 265 25.43 -31.04 33.97
CA ILE A 265 25.49 -31.33 35.42
C ILE A 265 26.55 -30.58 36.28
N LYS A 266 26.08 -29.86 37.32
CA LYS A 266 26.23 -30.28 38.74
C LYS A 266 25.49 -29.38 39.74
N ASP A 267 24.68 -30.06 40.55
CA ASP A 267 23.99 -29.62 41.77
C ASP A 267 24.94 -29.11 42.86
N GLU A 268 24.46 -28.17 43.68
CA GLU A 268 24.11 -28.46 45.09
C GLU A 268 23.55 -27.21 45.80
N LYS A 269 22.40 -27.41 46.46
CA LYS A 269 21.79 -26.55 47.50
C LYS A 269 22.56 -26.77 48.83
N PRO A 270 22.54 -25.86 49.83
CA PRO A 270 21.30 -25.39 50.45
C PRO A 270 21.25 -23.92 50.94
N GLU A 271 20.02 -23.45 51.13
CA GLU A 271 19.59 -22.29 51.93
C GLU A 271 19.96 -22.44 53.44
N PRO A 272 19.85 -21.42 54.34
CA PRO A 272 18.86 -20.32 54.31
C PRO A 272 19.28 -18.94 54.88
N THR A 273 18.30 -18.02 54.83
CA THR A 273 18.05 -16.81 55.66
C THR A 273 18.38 -15.41 55.10
N GLU A 274 17.25 -14.76 54.77
CA GLU A 274 16.87 -13.33 54.84
C GLU A 274 17.66 -12.20 54.15
N GLU A 275 16.84 -11.31 53.59
CA GLU A 275 17.09 -10.04 52.90
C GLU A 275 17.74 -10.08 51.51
N LYS A 276 16.89 -9.89 50.49
CA LYS A 276 17.10 -8.91 49.41
C LYS A 276 15.87 -8.72 48.53
N LYS A 277 15.31 -7.51 48.59
CA LYS A 277 14.87 -6.79 47.38
C LYS A 277 15.96 -7.01 46.30
N GLY A 278 15.66 -7.70 45.20
CA GLY A 278 16.65 -7.84 44.13
C GLY A 278 16.42 -8.92 43.07
N PHE A 279 15.62 -9.95 43.33
CA PHE A 279 15.41 -11.04 42.34
C PHE A 279 13.99 -11.10 41.75
N PHE A 280 12.97 -10.72 42.52
CA PHE A 280 11.59 -10.70 42.01
C PHE A 280 11.30 -9.53 41.04
N SER A 281 12.05 -8.42 41.09
CA SER A 281 11.83 -7.31 40.14
C SER A 281 12.32 -7.62 38.73
N LYS A 282 13.36 -8.45 38.60
CA LYS A 282 13.90 -8.87 37.29
C LYS A 282 13.07 -10.00 36.65
N PHE A 283 12.39 -10.81 37.45
CA PHE A 283 11.50 -11.86 36.96
C PHE A 283 10.11 -11.31 36.58
N THR A 284 9.61 -10.28 37.28
CA THR A 284 8.37 -9.60 36.91
C THR A 284 8.51 -8.69 35.67
N GLU A 285 9.71 -8.18 35.37
CA GLU A 285 9.98 -7.44 34.12
C GLU A 285 9.98 -8.33 32.87
N LYS A 286 10.54 -9.55 32.96
CA LYS A 286 10.52 -10.52 31.85
C LYS A 286 9.13 -11.13 31.59
N ILE A 287 8.29 -11.24 32.62
CA ILE A 287 6.89 -11.70 32.50
C ILE A 287 5.93 -10.55 32.14
N SER A 288 6.35 -9.28 32.19
CA SER A 288 5.46 -8.15 31.86
C SER A 288 5.70 -7.55 30.48
N THR A 289 6.75 -7.98 29.79
CA THR A 289 7.14 -7.47 28.47
C THR A 289 7.08 -8.56 27.40
N THR A 290 6.53 -8.21 26.25
CA THR A 290 6.44 -9.08 25.07
C THR A 290 7.17 -8.41 23.91
N LYS A 291 7.78 -9.21 23.03
CA LYS A 291 8.33 -8.75 21.75
C LYS A 291 7.41 -9.22 20.63
N ILE A 292 7.28 -8.39 19.59
CA ILE A 292 6.49 -8.71 18.40
C ILE A 292 7.49 -8.95 17.26
N SER A 293 7.44 -10.14 16.63
CA SER A 293 8.22 -10.44 15.43
C SER A 293 7.67 -9.70 14.22
N TYR A 294 8.48 -9.55 13.17
CA TYR A 294 8.04 -8.87 11.94
C TYR A 294 6.84 -9.57 11.28
N ASP A 295 6.86 -10.89 11.14
CA ASP A 295 5.74 -11.65 10.54
C ASP A 295 4.42 -11.48 11.31
N LYS A 296 4.52 -11.36 12.64
CA LYS A 296 3.35 -11.10 13.49
C LYS A 296 2.86 -9.67 13.33
N PHE A 297 3.79 -8.72 13.26
CA PHE A 297 3.46 -7.33 12.94
C PHE A 297 2.75 -7.20 11.59
N GLU A 298 3.26 -7.85 10.53
CA GLU A 298 2.68 -7.86 9.19
C GLU A 298 1.23 -8.35 9.18
N LYS A 299 0.98 -9.53 9.77
CA LYS A 299 -0.38 -10.09 9.88
C LYS A 299 -1.32 -9.14 10.60
N LEU A 300 -0.83 -8.48 11.65
CA LEU A 300 -1.63 -7.57 12.43
C LEU A 300 -1.85 -6.22 11.74
N PHE A 301 -0.88 -5.76 10.95
CA PHE A 301 -0.98 -4.54 10.16
C PHE A 301 -1.92 -4.73 8.96
N SER A 302 -2.03 -5.93 8.39
CA SER A 302 -2.91 -6.20 7.24
C SER A 302 -4.38 -5.78 7.47
N ASP A 303 -4.93 -6.04 8.67
CA ASP A 303 -6.29 -5.60 9.07
C ASP A 303 -6.39 -4.05 9.05
N LEU A 304 -5.33 -3.36 9.50
CA LEU A 304 -5.24 -1.90 9.51
C LEU A 304 -5.05 -1.33 8.09
N GLU A 305 -4.18 -1.94 7.31
CA GLU A 305 -3.90 -1.63 5.90
C GLU A 305 -5.19 -1.67 5.08
N LEU A 306 -5.96 -2.76 5.17
CA LEU A 306 -7.25 -2.89 4.50
C LEU A 306 -8.21 -1.75 4.88
N ILE A 307 -8.30 -1.42 6.17
CA ILE A 307 -9.16 -0.33 6.65
C ILE A 307 -8.70 1.02 6.07
N LEU A 308 -7.40 1.29 6.03
CA LEU A 308 -6.86 2.53 5.47
C LEU A 308 -7.14 2.60 3.96
N MET A 309 -6.95 1.50 3.23
CA MET A 309 -7.28 1.39 1.80
C MET A 309 -8.77 1.64 1.53
N GLU A 310 -9.67 0.98 2.28
CA GLU A 310 -11.12 1.15 2.17
C GLU A 310 -11.58 2.61 2.40
N ASN A 311 -10.82 3.34 3.22
CA ASN A 311 -11.05 4.75 3.51
C ASN A 311 -10.29 5.70 2.58
N ASN A 312 -9.82 5.20 1.42
CA ASN A 312 -9.15 5.97 0.38
C ASN A 312 -7.90 6.70 0.89
N VAL A 313 -7.12 6.06 1.77
CA VAL A 313 -5.77 6.51 2.10
C VAL A 313 -4.82 6.03 0.98
N ALA A 314 -3.92 6.89 0.53
CA ALA A 314 -2.96 6.55 -0.52
C ALA A 314 -1.94 5.50 -0.04
N MET A 315 -1.50 4.62 -0.95
CA MET A 315 -0.58 3.53 -0.61
C MET A 315 0.72 4.05 0.00
N GLU A 316 1.29 5.14 -0.53
CA GLU A 316 2.52 5.73 -0.01
C GLU A 316 2.40 6.16 1.46
N VAL A 317 1.20 6.53 1.88
CA VAL A 317 0.91 6.92 3.27
C VAL A 317 0.75 5.69 4.15
N ILE A 318 0.07 4.66 3.64
CA ILE A 318 -0.09 3.37 4.33
C ILE A 318 1.28 2.75 4.58
N ASP A 319 2.15 2.73 3.56
CA ASP A 319 3.51 2.24 3.66
C ASP A 319 4.34 3.03 4.66
N LYS A 320 4.20 4.38 4.70
CA LYS A 320 4.85 5.19 5.74
C LYS A 320 4.38 4.77 7.13
N ILE A 321 3.06 4.70 7.34
CA ILE A 321 2.47 4.30 8.63
C ILE A 321 2.98 2.91 9.04
N LYS A 322 2.99 1.96 8.10
CA LYS A 322 3.49 0.60 8.30
C LYS A 322 4.94 0.61 8.79
N ASN A 323 5.80 1.33 8.07
CA ASN A 323 7.22 1.42 8.38
C ASN A 323 7.48 2.07 9.74
N ASP A 324 6.77 3.16 10.06
CA ASP A 324 6.91 3.85 11.35
C ASP A 324 6.50 2.95 12.52
N LEU A 325 5.37 2.26 12.38
CA LEU A 325 4.88 1.33 13.39
C LEU A 325 5.83 0.12 13.54
N ALA A 326 6.32 -0.44 12.43
CA ALA A 326 7.29 -1.53 12.46
C ALA A 326 8.55 -1.12 13.21
N GLN A 327 9.12 0.05 12.89
CA GLN A 327 10.30 0.58 13.58
C GLN A 327 10.06 0.78 15.07
N ASN A 328 8.85 1.16 15.49
CA ASN A 328 8.53 1.42 16.90
C ASN A 328 8.15 0.17 17.71
N MET A 329 7.74 -0.91 17.06
CA MET A 329 7.16 -2.07 17.74
C MET A 329 7.88 -3.40 17.52
N VAL A 330 8.52 -3.60 16.37
CA VAL A 330 9.17 -4.88 16.04
C VAL A 330 10.43 -5.06 16.87
N GLU A 331 10.59 -6.24 17.47
CA GLU A 331 11.71 -6.66 18.34
C GLU A 331 11.96 -5.82 19.60
N LYS A 332 11.16 -4.78 19.83
CA LYS A 332 11.22 -3.91 21.01
C LYS A 332 10.41 -4.50 22.17
N PRO A 333 10.92 -4.44 23.42
CA PRO A 333 10.18 -4.93 24.58
C PRO A 333 9.02 -3.98 24.92
N ILE A 334 7.77 -4.44 24.78
CA ILE A 334 6.55 -3.67 25.06
C ILE A 334 5.85 -4.25 26.28
N LYS A 335 5.44 -3.41 27.23
CA LYS A 335 4.64 -3.85 28.39
C LYS A 335 3.26 -4.31 27.93
N ARG A 336 2.84 -5.52 28.33
CA ARG A 336 1.58 -6.15 27.92
C ARG A 336 0.36 -5.24 28.14
N THR A 337 0.28 -4.58 29.29
CA THR A 337 -0.82 -3.65 29.63
C THR A 337 -0.83 -2.34 28.85
N LYS A 338 0.19 -2.09 28.02
CA LYS A 338 0.37 -0.84 27.27
C LYS A 338 0.39 -1.04 25.76
N ILE A 339 0.16 -2.25 25.24
CA ILE A 339 0.22 -2.53 23.80
C ILE A 339 -0.74 -1.62 23.02
N GLU A 340 -2.00 -1.52 23.46
CA GLU A 340 -2.99 -0.63 22.83
C GLU A 340 -2.58 0.85 22.89
N GLU A 341 -1.99 1.28 24.01
CA GLU A 341 -1.47 2.64 24.21
C GLU A 341 -0.30 2.92 23.25
N THR A 342 0.65 2.00 23.15
CA THR A 342 1.82 2.10 22.27
C THR A 342 1.44 2.15 20.78
N ILE A 343 0.45 1.36 20.35
CA ILE A 343 -0.03 1.40 18.95
C ILE A 343 -0.68 2.74 18.66
N LYS A 344 -1.57 3.21 19.55
CA LYS A 344 -2.24 4.50 19.38
C LYS A 344 -1.23 5.65 19.33
N GLU A 345 -0.27 5.64 20.24
CA GLU A 345 0.78 6.66 20.29
C GLU A 345 1.67 6.62 19.05
N SER A 346 2.08 5.43 18.58
CA SER A 346 2.87 5.29 17.35
C SER A 346 2.08 5.73 16.11
N LEU A 347 0.80 5.38 16.02
CA LEU A 347 -0.05 5.77 14.90
C LEU A 347 -0.34 7.27 14.91
N LYS A 348 -0.58 7.84 16.09
CA LYS A 348 -0.72 9.28 16.29
C LYS A 348 0.52 10.02 15.80
N ASN A 349 1.70 9.61 16.27
CA ASN A 349 2.97 10.23 15.87
C ASN A 349 3.19 10.12 14.35
N SER A 350 2.94 8.93 13.78
CA SER A 350 3.07 8.71 12.34
C SER A 350 2.14 9.62 11.53
N ILE A 351 0.89 9.80 11.98
CA ILE A 351 -0.09 10.68 11.32
C ILE A 351 0.26 12.16 11.51
N ASP A 352 0.73 12.57 12.69
CA ASP A 352 1.19 13.94 12.92
C ASP A 352 2.35 14.31 11.98
N GLU A 353 3.28 13.38 11.76
CA GLU A 353 4.38 13.53 10.81
C GLU A 353 3.93 13.65 9.34
N LEU A 354 2.75 13.13 8.96
CA LEU A 354 2.21 13.32 7.60
C LEU A 354 1.92 14.79 7.29
N PHE A 355 1.71 15.58 8.34
CA PHE A 355 1.41 17.01 8.25
C PHE A 355 2.60 17.89 8.66
N ASP A 356 3.79 17.31 8.84
CA ASP A 356 5.04 18.06 9.07
C ASP A 356 5.55 18.65 7.75
N VAL A 357 4.82 19.65 7.27
CA VAL A 357 5.13 20.42 6.07
C VAL A 357 5.15 21.90 6.43
N GLU A 358 5.92 22.69 5.68
CA GLU A 358 6.00 24.14 5.90
C GLU A 358 4.60 24.75 5.81
N LYS A 359 4.14 25.36 6.91
CA LYS A 359 2.80 25.93 7.01
C LYS A 359 2.76 27.27 6.30
N VAL A 360 1.74 27.48 5.46
CA VAL A 360 1.45 28.79 4.87
C VAL A 360 0.53 29.57 5.80
N ASP A 361 1.04 30.62 6.43
CA ASP A 361 0.21 31.62 7.12
C ASP A 361 -0.24 32.69 6.10
N LEU A 362 -1.47 32.55 5.63
CA LEU A 362 -2.08 33.49 4.68
C LEU A 362 -2.07 34.94 5.21
N TRP A 363 -2.36 35.15 6.49
CA TRP A 363 -2.47 36.49 7.07
C TRP A 363 -1.11 37.16 7.19
N SER A 364 -0.11 36.41 7.64
CA SER A 364 1.26 36.89 7.67
C SER A 364 1.73 37.23 6.26
N SER A 365 1.53 36.33 5.31
CA SER A 365 1.96 36.50 3.91
C SER A 365 1.35 37.73 3.24
N ILE A 366 0.06 38.00 3.49
CA ILE A 366 -0.60 39.22 2.98
C ILE A 366 -0.02 40.48 3.65
N LYS A 367 0.24 40.45 4.96
CA LYS A 367 0.72 41.61 5.72
C LYS A 367 2.19 41.96 5.47
N THR A 368 3.04 40.96 5.26
CA THR A 368 4.48 41.12 5.04
C THR A 368 4.83 41.41 3.59
N LYS A 369 3.86 41.36 2.68
CA LYS A 369 4.03 41.70 1.27
C LYS A 369 4.42 43.17 1.12
N GLU A 370 5.64 43.41 0.62
CA GLU A 370 6.16 44.77 0.42
C GLU A 370 5.37 45.57 -0.63
N GLU A 371 4.98 44.93 -1.73
CA GLU A 371 4.25 45.56 -2.82
C GLU A 371 2.87 44.93 -3.01
N LYS A 372 1.81 45.72 -2.82
CA LYS A 372 0.43 45.30 -3.13
C LYS A 372 0.21 45.21 -4.65
N PRO A 373 -0.75 44.37 -5.11
CA PRO A 373 -1.56 43.43 -4.32
C PRO A 373 -0.84 42.11 -4.05
N PHE A 374 -1.29 41.39 -3.02
CA PHE A 374 -1.02 39.96 -2.85
C PHE A 374 -1.91 39.14 -3.78
N VAL A 375 -1.33 38.37 -4.70
CA VAL A 375 -2.06 37.67 -5.76
C VAL A 375 -2.22 36.17 -5.43
N ILE A 376 -3.46 35.70 -5.37
CA ILE A 376 -3.79 34.28 -5.09
C ILE A 376 -4.45 33.66 -6.32
N ALA A 377 -3.84 32.61 -6.86
CA ALA A 377 -4.40 31.85 -7.97
C ALA A 377 -4.95 30.50 -7.51
N PHE A 378 -6.18 30.17 -7.92
CA PHE A 378 -6.86 28.94 -7.53
C PHE A 378 -6.95 27.98 -8.70
N PHE A 379 -6.42 26.77 -8.52
CA PHE A 379 -6.39 25.69 -9.50
C PHE A 379 -7.21 24.48 -9.03
N GLY A 380 -7.54 23.58 -9.94
CA GLY A 380 -8.32 22.36 -9.65
C GLY A 380 -9.34 22.07 -10.72
N ILE A 381 -9.95 20.88 -10.68
CA ILE A 381 -10.85 20.41 -11.73
C ILE A 381 -12.27 21.00 -11.61
N ASN A 382 -13.08 20.85 -12.65
CA ASN A 382 -14.50 21.20 -12.63
C ASN A 382 -15.23 20.39 -11.56
N GLY A 383 -16.12 21.03 -10.82
CA GLY A 383 -16.85 20.39 -9.72
C GLY A 383 -16.15 20.44 -8.37
N SER A 384 -14.85 20.78 -8.33
CA SER A 384 -14.07 20.76 -7.08
C SER A 384 -14.39 21.84 -6.06
N GLY A 385 -15.32 22.75 -6.39
CA GLY A 385 -15.74 23.83 -5.50
C GLY A 385 -14.91 25.11 -5.57
N LYS A 386 -13.98 25.26 -6.54
CA LYS A 386 -13.13 26.46 -6.72
C LYS A 386 -13.88 27.80 -6.56
N THR A 387 -14.87 28.08 -7.41
CA THR A 387 -15.59 29.36 -7.43
C THR A 387 -16.26 29.67 -6.09
N THR A 388 -16.87 28.66 -5.44
CA THR A 388 -17.47 28.82 -4.10
C THR A 388 -16.40 29.03 -3.02
N THR A 389 -15.28 28.30 -3.09
CA THR A 389 -14.14 28.48 -2.18
C THR A 389 -13.54 29.88 -2.29
N ILE A 390 -13.40 30.41 -3.50
CA ILE A 390 -12.93 31.78 -3.74
C ILE A 390 -13.87 32.79 -3.07
N ALA A 391 -15.18 32.61 -3.20
CA ALA A 391 -16.16 33.46 -2.54
C ALA A 391 -16.06 33.40 -0.99
N LYS A 392 -15.80 32.22 -0.43
CA LYS A 392 -15.55 32.05 1.02
C LYS A 392 -14.27 32.76 1.47
N VAL A 393 -13.18 32.60 0.72
CA VAL A 393 -11.92 33.32 0.98
C VAL A 393 -12.13 34.82 0.89
N ALA A 394 -12.87 35.30 -0.11
CA ALA A 394 -13.21 36.71 -0.27
C ALA A 394 -14.02 37.26 0.92
N ASN A 395 -15.00 36.48 1.41
CA ASN A 395 -15.75 36.81 2.63
C ASN A 395 -14.84 36.88 3.86
N MET A 396 -13.95 35.89 4.03
CA MET A 396 -13.00 35.84 5.14
C MET A 396 -12.03 37.05 5.13
N LEU A 397 -11.57 37.49 3.95
CA LEU A 397 -10.77 38.72 3.80
C LEU A 397 -11.60 39.95 4.20
N LYS A 398 -12.84 40.03 3.74
CA LYS A 398 -13.76 41.14 4.06
C LYS A 398 -14.03 41.24 5.57
N GLU A 399 -14.26 40.12 6.26
CA GLU A 399 -14.44 40.09 7.71
C GLU A 399 -13.21 40.57 8.50
N LYS A 400 -12.02 40.47 7.89
CA LYS A 400 -10.76 41.01 8.43
C LYS A 400 -10.45 42.44 7.97
N ASN A 401 -11.37 43.10 7.26
CA ASN A 401 -11.19 44.42 6.63
C ASN A 401 -10.01 44.46 5.65
N ILE A 402 -9.72 43.35 4.97
CA ILE A 402 -8.74 43.28 3.89
C ILE A 402 -9.49 43.40 2.56
N SER A 403 -9.15 44.42 1.77
CA SER A 403 -9.80 44.67 0.49
C SER A 403 -9.37 43.63 -0.55
N CYS A 404 -10.29 43.17 -1.39
CA CYS A 404 -9.95 42.28 -2.48
C CYS A 404 -10.72 42.57 -3.77
N VAL A 405 -10.21 42.05 -4.88
CA VAL A 405 -10.86 42.04 -6.19
C VAL A 405 -10.82 40.62 -6.76
N LEU A 406 -11.88 40.23 -7.47
CA LEU A 406 -12.00 38.92 -8.10
C LEU A 406 -11.62 39.01 -9.59
N ALA A 407 -11.00 37.98 -10.14
CA ALA A 407 -10.72 37.84 -11.57
C ALA A 407 -11.38 36.56 -12.12
N ALA A 408 -12.37 36.71 -13.02
CA ALA A 408 -13.05 35.60 -13.68
C ALA A 408 -12.22 35.07 -14.86
N SER A 409 -11.15 34.34 -14.56
CA SER A 409 -10.25 33.79 -15.59
C SER A 409 -10.73 32.44 -16.16
N ASP A 410 -11.81 31.85 -15.64
CA ASP A 410 -12.55 30.75 -16.31
C ASP A 410 -13.43 31.30 -17.45
N THR A 411 -12.79 31.87 -18.49
CA THR A 411 -13.47 32.64 -19.55
C THR A 411 -14.31 31.79 -20.50
N PHE A 412 -14.10 30.47 -20.51
CA PHE A 412 -14.81 29.52 -21.37
C PHE A 412 -16.06 28.92 -20.72
N ARG A 413 -16.36 29.23 -19.46
CA ARG A 413 -17.51 28.68 -18.74
C ARG A 413 -18.40 29.81 -18.24
N ALA A 414 -19.35 30.23 -19.09
CA ALA A 414 -20.27 31.34 -18.82
C ALA A 414 -20.98 31.20 -17.46
N ALA A 415 -21.47 29.99 -17.14
CA ALA A 415 -22.11 29.70 -15.85
C ALA A 415 -21.22 29.98 -14.63
N SER A 416 -19.90 29.79 -14.74
CA SER A 416 -18.97 30.07 -13.64
C SER A 416 -18.64 31.56 -13.52
N ILE A 417 -18.59 32.29 -14.64
CA ILE A 417 -18.51 33.74 -14.62
C ILE A 417 -19.75 34.34 -13.95
N GLU A 418 -20.94 33.86 -14.30
CA GLU A 418 -22.21 34.30 -13.68
C GLU A 418 -22.28 33.93 -12.20
N GLN A 419 -21.86 32.72 -11.81
CA GLN A 419 -21.78 32.30 -10.43
C GLN A 419 -20.83 33.19 -9.62
N LEU A 420 -19.62 33.46 -10.14
CA LEU A 420 -18.65 34.33 -9.47
C LEU A 420 -19.16 35.77 -9.39
N GLN A 421 -19.85 36.26 -10.42
CA GLN A 421 -20.50 37.58 -10.41
C GLN A 421 -21.55 37.67 -9.31
N HIS A 422 -22.41 36.66 -9.19
CA HIS A 422 -23.42 36.62 -8.13
C HIS A 422 -22.78 36.68 -6.73
N HIS A 423 -21.68 35.96 -6.51
CA HIS A 423 -20.93 36.03 -5.26
C HIS A 423 -20.30 37.42 -5.04
N ALA A 424 -19.69 38.01 -6.08
CA ALA A 424 -19.12 39.35 -6.03
C ALA A 424 -20.18 40.40 -5.63
N ASP A 425 -21.36 40.35 -6.27
CA ASP A 425 -22.46 41.29 -5.99
C ASP A 425 -22.97 41.14 -4.56
N LYS A 426 -23.19 39.90 -4.10
CA LYS A 426 -23.64 39.61 -2.73
C LYS A 426 -22.62 40.04 -1.67
N LEU A 427 -21.33 39.95 -1.98
CA LEU A 427 -20.24 40.38 -1.09
C LEU A 427 -19.86 41.86 -1.26
N GLY A 428 -20.39 42.55 -2.27
CA GLY A 428 -20.00 43.93 -2.60
C GLY A 428 -18.53 44.06 -3.05
N ILE A 429 -18.02 43.03 -3.74
CA ILE A 429 -16.63 42.93 -4.19
C ILE A 429 -16.59 43.12 -5.70
N LYS A 430 -15.60 43.87 -6.21
CA LYS A 430 -15.45 44.09 -7.64
C LYS A 430 -15.02 42.78 -8.32
N LEU A 431 -15.72 42.42 -9.40
CA LEU A 431 -15.30 41.39 -10.35
C LEU A 431 -14.72 42.03 -11.61
N ILE A 432 -13.54 41.56 -12.02
CA ILE A 432 -12.95 41.81 -13.33
C ILE A 432 -13.23 40.60 -14.22
N LYS A 433 -13.86 40.85 -15.36
CA LYS A 433 -14.25 39.84 -16.35
C LYS A 433 -14.21 40.47 -17.74
N HIS A 434 -13.91 39.67 -18.74
CA HIS A 434 -13.99 40.05 -20.16
C HIS A 434 -15.13 39.29 -20.84
N ASP A 435 -15.27 39.46 -22.15
CA ASP A 435 -16.23 38.72 -22.95
C ASP A 435 -15.93 37.22 -22.94
N TYR A 436 -16.96 36.41 -23.17
CA TYR A 436 -16.84 34.95 -23.23
C TYR A 436 -15.76 34.50 -24.23
N GLY A 437 -14.91 33.56 -23.82
CA GLY A 437 -13.81 33.05 -24.65
C GLY A 437 -12.60 33.98 -24.78
N SER A 438 -12.56 35.09 -24.02
CA SER A 438 -11.38 35.95 -23.92
C SER A 438 -10.18 35.23 -23.30
N ASP A 439 -8.99 35.80 -23.45
CA ASP A 439 -7.77 35.28 -22.84
C ASP A 439 -7.82 35.32 -21.29
N PRO A 440 -7.80 34.18 -20.59
CA PRO A 440 -7.78 34.08 -19.13
C PRO A 440 -6.66 34.89 -18.47
N ALA A 441 -5.48 34.87 -19.06
CA ALA A 441 -4.32 35.57 -18.51
C ALA A 441 -4.48 37.09 -18.60
N ALA A 442 -5.22 37.59 -19.60
CA ALA A 442 -5.52 39.02 -19.72
C ALA A 442 -6.49 39.48 -18.61
N VAL A 443 -7.50 38.67 -18.27
CA VAL A 443 -8.41 38.97 -17.15
C VAL A 443 -7.64 39.06 -15.83
N ALA A 444 -6.76 38.09 -15.56
CA ALA A 444 -5.91 38.09 -14.37
C ALA A 444 -4.96 39.32 -14.34
N PHE A 445 -4.35 39.66 -15.47
CA PHE A 445 -3.49 40.85 -15.60
C PHE A 445 -4.24 42.15 -15.26
N ASP A 446 -5.42 42.32 -15.84
CA ASP A 446 -6.22 43.54 -15.63
C ASP A 446 -6.75 43.64 -14.20
N ALA A 447 -7.03 42.50 -13.55
CA ALA A 447 -7.34 42.48 -12.12
C ALA A 447 -6.17 42.93 -11.24
N VAL A 448 -4.95 42.45 -11.52
CA VAL A 448 -3.74 42.89 -10.82
C VAL A 448 -3.49 44.39 -11.05
N LYS A 449 -3.62 44.86 -12.30
CA LYS A 449 -3.47 46.27 -12.65
C LYS A 449 -4.52 47.14 -11.95
N HIS A 450 -5.77 46.69 -11.93
CA HIS A 450 -6.86 47.37 -11.23
C HIS A 450 -6.55 47.50 -9.74
N ALA A 451 -6.16 46.40 -9.09
CA ALA A 451 -5.82 46.38 -7.68
C ALA A 451 -4.66 47.32 -7.36
N LYS A 452 -3.58 47.33 -8.16
CA LYS A 452 -2.47 48.29 -8.03
C LYS A 452 -2.94 49.74 -8.13
N SER A 453 -3.80 50.05 -9.09
CA SER A 453 -4.30 51.41 -9.31
C SER A 453 -5.25 51.92 -8.21
N LYS A 454 -5.85 51.00 -7.46
CA LYS A 454 -6.85 51.28 -6.43
C LYS A 454 -6.37 50.98 -5.01
N ASP A 455 -5.08 50.64 -4.86
CA ASP A 455 -4.46 50.22 -3.60
C ASP A 455 -5.24 49.09 -2.88
N ILE A 456 -5.73 48.12 -3.67
CA ILE A 456 -6.44 46.94 -3.15
C ILE A 456 -5.42 45.92 -2.66
N ASP A 457 -5.69 45.32 -1.50
CA ASP A 457 -4.74 44.44 -0.81
C ASP A 457 -4.55 43.09 -1.54
N VAL A 458 -5.62 42.47 -2.02
CA VAL A 458 -5.59 41.09 -2.54
C VAL A 458 -6.31 40.95 -3.89
N VAL A 459 -5.75 40.11 -4.77
CA VAL A 459 -6.40 39.65 -6.01
C VAL A 459 -6.67 38.16 -5.91
N LEU A 460 -7.92 37.73 -6.14
CA LEU A 460 -8.30 36.32 -6.18
C LEU A 460 -8.62 35.90 -7.62
N VAL A 461 -7.85 34.96 -8.17
CA VAL A 461 -7.95 34.53 -9.57
C VAL A 461 -8.65 33.18 -9.67
N ASP A 462 -9.86 33.16 -10.24
CA ASP A 462 -10.61 31.93 -10.56
C ASP A 462 -10.16 31.39 -11.92
N THR A 463 -9.64 30.17 -11.98
CA THR A 463 -9.10 29.56 -13.21
C THR A 463 -10.00 28.42 -13.73
N ALA A 464 -9.83 28.07 -15.00
CA ALA A 464 -10.57 26.96 -15.61
C ALA A 464 -10.23 25.59 -14.97
N GLY A 465 -11.20 24.68 -14.95
CA GLY A 465 -11.04 23.33 -14.38
C GLY A 465 -11.22 22.15 -15.34
N ARG A 466 -11.13 22.35 -16.65
CA ARG A 466 -11.49 21.33 -17.65
C ARG A 466 -10.42 20.23 -17.79
N LEU A 467 -10.73 18.99 -17.43
CA LEU A 467 -9.87 17.80 -17.60
C LEU A 467 -9.65 17.36 -19.07
N HIS A 468 -10.45 17.86 -20.02
CA HIS A 468 -10.40 17.42 -21.41
C HIS A 468 -9.26 18.12 -22.18
N SER A 469 -8.21 17.35 -22.47
CA SER A 469 -6.89 17.74 -23.00
C SER A 469 -5.98 18.45 -21.96
N GLN A 470 -5.35 17.66 -21.09
CA GLN A 470 -4.40 18.12 -20.05
C GLN A 470 -3.38 19.16 -20.56
N LYS A 471 -2.87 19.01 -21.78
CA LYS A 471 -1.86 19.92 -22.35
C LYS A 471 -2.36 21.36 -22.51
N ASN A 472 -3.56 21.58 -23.05
CA ASN A 472 -4.06 22.93 -23.31
C ASN A 472 -4.39 23.66 -22.00
N LEU A 473 -4.99 22.95 -21.03
CA LEU A 473 -5.28 23.51 -19.70
C LEU A 473 -3.99 23.92 -18.98
N ILE A 474 -2.97 23.07 -18.98
CA ILE A 474 -1.69 23.34 -18.29
C ILE A 474 -1.00 24.57 -18.90
N GLU A 475 -0.98 24.70 -20.22
CA GLU A 475 -0.37 25.87 -20.88
C GLU A 475 -1.12 27.17 -20.58
N GLU A 476 -2.45 27.12 -20.47
CA GLU A 476 -3.26 28.25 -20.01
C GLU A 476 -2.90 28.65 -18.57
N MET A 477 -2.78 27.69 -17.67
CA MET A 477 -2.39 27.96 -16.28
C MET A 477 -0.97 28.51 -16.16
N LYS A 478 0.00 27.95 -16.89
CA LYS A 478 1.37 28.50 -16.96
C LYS A 478 1.38 29.93 -17.47
N LYS A 479 0.53 30.25 -18.45
CA LYS A 479 0.37 31.61 -18.95
C LYS A 479 -0.20 32.55 -17.88
N ILE A 480 -1.23 32.13 -17.14
CA ILE A 480 -1.77 32.88 -16.00
C ILE A 480 -0.68 33.15 -14.96
N ILE A 481 0.12 32.13 -14.59
CA ILE A 481 1.21 32.29 -13.62
C ILE A 481 2.26 33.28 -14.10
N ARG A 482 2.69 33.17 -15.37
CA ARG A 482 3.69 34.07 -15.95
C ARG A 482 3.23 35.54 -15.95
N ILE A 483 1.94 35.77 -16.21
CA ILE A 483 1.39 37.11 -16.40
C ILE A 483 0.93 37.72 -15.06
N ALA A 484 0.16 36.97 -14.27
CA ALA A 484 -0.38 37.44 -12.99
C ALA A 484 0.66 37.40 -11.86
N LYS A 485 1.71 36.57 -12.00
CA LYS A 485 2.79 36.37 -11.00
C LYS A 485 2.21 36.12 -9.59
N PRO A 486 1.41 35.06 -9.40
CA PRO A 486 0.77 34.79 -8.12
C PRO A 486 1.80 34.59 -7.00
N ASP A 487 1.54 35.23 -5.85
CA ASP A 487 2.26 35.05 -4.60
C ASP A 487 1.90 33.73 -3.92
N LEU A 488 0.66 33.26 -4.15
CA LEU A 488 0.16 32.02 -3.60
C LEU A 488 -0.67 31.25 -4.63
N LYS A 489 -0.31 29.99 -4.86
CA LYS A 489 -0.94 29.05 -5.79
C LYS A 489 -1.65 27.97 -4.98
N ILE A 490 -2.97 27.98 -4.99
CA ILE A 490 -3.81 27.08 -4.19
C ILE A 490 -4.46 26.05 -5.10
N PHE A 491 -4.30 24.77 -4.79
CA PHE A 491 -5.13 23.72 -5.38
C PHE A 491 -6.39 23.49 -4.54
N VAL A 492 -7.55 23.46 -5.20
CA VAL A 492 -8.84 23.16 -4.59
C VAL A 492 -9.31 21.78 -5.05
N GLY A 493 -9.30 20.83 -4.12
CA GLY A 493 -9.71 19.44 -4.34
C GLY A 493 -10.95 19.06 -3.54
N GLU A 494 -11.59 17.95 -3.91
CA GLU A 494 -12.76 17.41 -3.20
C GLU A 494 -12.34 16.34 -2.20
N ALA A 495 -12.66 16.52 -0.92
CA ALA A 495 -12.33 15.54 0.12
C ALA A 495 -12.96 14.15 -0.17
N ILE A 496 -14.17 14.11 -0.72
CA ILE A 496 -14.90 12.86 -1.02
C ILE A 496 -14.26 11.99 -2.11
N THR A 497 -13.37 12.55 -2.93
CA THR A 497 -12.82 11.85 -4.10
C THR A 497 -11.59 10.99 -3.78
N GLY A 498 -11.08 11.03 -2.54
CA GLY A 498 -10.01 10.12 -2.11
C GLY A 498 -8.74 10.26 -2.95
N ASN A 499 -8.28 9.14 -3.51
CA ASN A 499 -7.07 9.04 -4.33
C ASN A 499 -7.13 9.89 -5.60
N ASP A 500 -8.31 10.14 -6.18
CA ASP A 500 -8.43 11.03 -7.34
C ASP A 500 -8.01 12.47 -7.00
N CYS A 501 -8.33 12.94 -5.78
CA CYS A 501 -7.88 14.25 -5.29
C CYS A 501 -6.34 14.29 -5.17
N VAL A 502 -5.74 13.20 -4.71
CA VAL A 502 -4.29 13.07 -4.51
C VAL A 502 -3.57 13.14 -5.87
N GLU A 503 -4.01 12.34 -6.83
CA GLU A 503 -3.43 12.32 -8.18
C GLU A 503 -3.59 13.65 -8.92
N GLN A 504 -4.75 14.29 -8.78
CA GLN A 504 -4.96 15.62 -9.34
C GLN A 504 -4.01 16.64 -8.72
N ALA A 505 -3.92 16.69 -7.39
CA ALA A 505 -3.05 17.62 -6.69
C ALA A 505 -1.58 17.45 -7.11
N LYS A 506 -1.13 16.19 -7.21
CA LYS A 506 0.21 15.82 -7.72
C LYS A 506 0.43 16.33 -9.15
N SER A 507 -0.50 16.05 -10.05
CA SER A 507 -0.40 16.49 -11.45
C SER A 507 -0.37 18.02 -11.58
N PHE A 508 -1.15 18.77 -10.78
CA PHE A 508 -1.09 20.23 -10.76
C PHE A 508 0.22 20.75 -10.15
N ASP A 509 0.72 20.15 -9.08
CA ASP A 509 2.01 20.55 -8.48
C ASP A 509 3.16 20.36 -9.47
N GLU A 510 3.21 19.21 -10.15
CA GLU A 510 4.21 18.94 -11.20
C GLU A 510 4.11 19.93 -12.37
N ALA A 511 2.90 20.33 -12.75
CA ALA A 511 2.66 21.17 -13.92
C ALA A 511 2.91 22.66 -13.68
N VAL A 512 2.53 23.16 -12.50
CA VAL A 512 2.46 24.60 -12.21
C VAL A 512 3.08 25.02 -10.88
N GLY A 513 3.42 24.07 -10.02
CA GLY A 513 3.84 24.30 -8.63
C GLY A 513 2.68 24.83 -7.81
N ILE A 514 2.24 24.08 -6.80
CA ILE A 514 1.24 24.56 -5.83
C ILE A 514 1.93 24.84 -4.49
N ASP A 515 1.41 25.81 -3.75
CA ASP A 515 1.96 26.23 -2.46
C ASP A 515 1.08 25.76 -1.30
N GLY A 516 -0.19 25.48 -1.55
CA GLY A 516 -1.13 25.01 -0.53
C GLY A 516 -2.40 24.39 -1.11
N LEU A 517 -3.14 23.70 -0.23
CA LEU A 517 -4.32 22.93 -0.58
C LEU A 517 -5.55 23.46 0.17
N ILE A 518 -6.71 23.47 -0.49
CA ILE A 518 -8.02 23.61 0.16
C ILE A 518 -8.88 22.42 -0.23
N LEU A 519 -9.40 21.70 0.75
CA LEU A 519 -10.27 20.55 0.53
C LEU A 519 -11.73 20.95 0.74
N SER A 520 -12.52 20.93 -0.33
CA SER A 520 -13.95 21.21 -0.31
C SER A 520 -14.76 19.95 0.04
N LYS A 521 -16.05 20.12 0.38
CA LYS A 521 -16.99 19.03 0.70
C LYS A 521 -16.51 18.15 1.86
N ALA A 522 -15.75 18.72 2.78
CA ALA A 522 -15.20 18.03 3.95
C ALA A 522 -16.29 17.62 4.97
N ASP A 523 -17.43 18.28 4.93
CA ASP A 523 -18.61 17.99 5.74
C ASP A 523 -19.28 16.67 5.37
N VAL A 524 -19.29 16.32 4.09
CA VAL A 524 -19.92 15.09 3.56
C VAL A 524 -18.92 13.97 3.28
N ASP A 525 -17.62 14.20 3.49
CA ASP A 525 -16.64 13.13 3.48
C ASP A 525 -16.83 12.25 4.72
N GLU A 526 -17.01 10.95 4.53
CA GLU A 526 -17.12 9.96 5.60
C GLU A 526 -15.82 9.17 5.79
N LYS A 527 -14.93 9.20 4.77
CA LYS A 527 -13.73 8.36 4.71
C LYS A 527 -12.49 9.07 5.25
N GLY A 528 -12.32 10.36 4.93
CA GLY A 528 -11.20 11.17 5.45
C GLY A 528 -9.83 10.90 4.82
N GLY A 529 -9.68 9.86 3.98
CA GLY A 529 -8.39 9.46 3.44
C GLY A 529 -7.73 10.48 2.51
N ALA A 530 -8.51 11.28 1.78
CA ALA A 530 -7.97 12.37 0.95
C ALA A 530 -7.21 13.39 1.80
N ALA A 531 -7.76 13.79 2.95
CA ALA A 531 -7.13 14.74 3.86
C ALA A 531 -5.85 14.19 4.49
N ILE A 532 -5.82 12.89 4.80
CA ILE A 532 -4.64 12.20 5.33
C ILE A 532 -3.53 12.13 4.26
N SER A 533 -3.91 11.95 2.99
CA SER A 533 -2.96 11.58 1.94
C SER A 533 -2.40 12.76 1.15
N VAL A 534 -3.24 13.74 0.82
CA VAL A 534 -2.87 14.78 -0.15
C VAL A 534 -1.68 15.62 0.34
N SER A 535 -1.62 15.92 1.63
CA SER A 535 -0.53 16.72 2.23
C SER A 535 0.80 15.98 2.15
N TYR A 536 0.78 14.69 2.48
CA TYR A 536 1.98 13.85 2.49
C TYR A 536 2.50 13.57 1.09
N VAL A 537 1.62 13.30 0.11
CA VAL A 537 2.03 12.98 -1.26
C VAL A 537 2.56 14.21 -1.99
N THR A 538 1.88 15.36 -1.86
CA THR A 538 2.30 16.61 -2.52
C THR A 538 3.38 17.37 -1.76
N LYS A 539 3.60 17.05 -0.49
CA LYS A 539 4.43 17.82 0.45
C LYS A 539 3.95 19.27 0.61
N LYS A 540 2.65 19.53 0.45
CA LYS A 540 2.04 20.87 0.56
C LYS A 540 1.02 20.92 1.71
N PRO A 541 0.96 22.03 2.46
CA PRO A 541 0.03 22.14 3.57
C PRO A 541 -1.42 22.23 3.11
N ILE A 542 -2.30 21.51 3.81
CA ILE A 542 -3.72 21.81 3.79
C ILE A 542 -3.93 23.09 4.60
N MET A 543 -4.49 24.12 3.97
CA MET A 543 -4.73 25.42 4.58
C MET A 543 -6.13 25.49 5.20
N TYR A 544 -7.14 25.00 4.47
CA TYR A 544 -8.55 25.11 4.85
C TYR A 544 -9.39 23.91 4.41
N PHE A 545 -10.48 23.68 5.15
CA PHE A 545 -11.58 22.79 4.78
C PHE A 545 -12.83 23.60 4.45
N GLY A 546 -13.44 23.32 3.29
CA GLY A 546 -14.79 23.75 2.96
C GLY A 546 -15.81 22.76 3.54
N VAL A 547 -16.60 23.19 4.52
CA VAL A 547 -17.47 22.33 5.35
C VAL A 547 -18.96 22.64 5.20
N GLY A 548 -19.39 23.06 4.01
CA GLY A 548 -20.76 23.46 3.72
C GLY A 548 -20.86 24.42 2.54
N GLN A 549 -21.99 25.10 2.39
CA GLN A 549 -22.27 26.00 1.25
C GLN A 549 -22.27 27.49 1.64
N GLU A 550 -22.37 27.81 2.92
CA GLU A 550 -22.40 29.20 3.38
C GLU A 550 -21.00 29.83 3.33
N TYR A 551 -20.95 31.16 3.28
CA TYR A 551 -19.67 31.88 3.20
C TYR A 551 -18.75 31.67 4.42
N SER A 552 -19.33 31.40 5.58
CA SER A 552 -18.63 31.07 6.82
C SER A 552 -18.11 29.62 6.86
N ASP A 553 -18.52 28.76 5.93
CA ASP A 553 -18.19 27.33 5.94
C ASP A 553 -16.80 27.05 5.34
N LEU A 554 -15.81 27.82 5.79
CA LEU A 554 -14.39 27.64 5.50
C LEU A 554 -13.62 27.62 6.82
N LYS A 555 -13.14 26.45 7.23
CA LYS A 555 -12.44 26.26 8.50
C LYS A 555 -10.95 26.10 8.26
N LYS A 556 -10.12 26.74 9.09
CA LYS A 556 -8.67 26.53 9.05
C LYS A 556 -8.36 25.05 9.35
N PHE A 557 -7.41 24.49 8.62
CA PHE A 557 -6.93 23.14 8.88
C PHE A 557 -6.02 23.10 10.11
N GLU A 558 -6.25 22.13 10.99
CA GLU A 558 -5.39 21.81 12.11
C GLU A 558 -5.19 20.29 12.14
N ALA A 559 -3.94 19.83 12.13
CA ALA A 559 -3.60 18.40 12.07
C ALA A 559 -4.25 17.60 13.23
N ASN A 560 -4.36 18.22 14.42
CA ASN A 560 -5.02 17.64 15.58
C ASN A 560 -6.46 17.20 15.30
N ILE A 561 -7.18 17.88 14.39
CA ILE A 561 -8.56 17.51 14.02
C ILE A 561 -8.59 16.13 13.35
N VAL A 562 -7.53 15.76 12.63
CA VAL A 562 -7.39 14.44 12.00
C VAL A 562 -7.15 13.39 13.09
N VAL A 563 -6.16 13.59 13.97
CA VAL A 563 -5.83 12.68 15.06
C VAL A 563 -7.02 12.45 16.01
N GLU A 564 -7.61 13.53 16.53
CA GLU A 564 -8.80 13.47 17.40
C GLU A 564 -10.00 12.83 16.69
N GLY A 565 -10.13 13.17 15.40
CA GLY A 565 -11.14 12.65 14.49
C GLY A 565 -11.05 11.13 14.32
N LEU A 566 -9.84 10.57 14.32
CA LEU A 566 -9.53 9.14 14.25
C LEU A 566 -9.60 8.45 15.62
N GLY A 567 -9.63 9.22 16.71
CA GLY A 567 -9.72 8.70 18.09
C GLY A 567 -8.40 8.18 18.63
N LEU A 568 -7.30 8.78 18.20
CA LEU A 568 -5.93 8.47 18.60
C LEU A 568 -5.38 9.44 19.65
#